data_AF-A0A9W6T8Y1-F1
#
_entry.id   AF-A0A9W6T8Y1-F1
#
_cell.length_a   1.000
_cell.length_b   1.000
_cell.length_c   1.000
_cell.angle_alpha   90.00
_cell.angle_beta   90.00
_cell.angle_gamma   90.00
#
_symmetry.space_group_name_H-M   'P 1'
#
loop_
_entity.id
_entity.type
_entity.pdbx_description
1 polymer ?
#
loop_
_entity_poly.entity_id
_entity_poly.type
_entity_poly.pdbx_seq_one_letter_code
_entity_poly.pdbx_strand_id
1 'polypeptide(L)'
;MPIIKSHTLLANDSNEHSDIHERIKKSANYLDQLILDQSSEKLDSKLAIERLPFKKSINSNSNILKLNYNNHFLLKSDFEKLLPDLNSRQYKVKDLQNKNLITELIKGRYASNLKPNGSYYLVFNNVEDAAVYYHETKGKKINGKQISFEFISSINNEFKYMYFPILPDLRISKYIDKNLVENWFTNDLIKSLNKNETNSALITISKQLWEDYKQSSRNNENLDSINGNSNEKKTDKFKNLPIIERTNTVILNNIPENFKSNDIAEWLWEYDLYPIEELSIRKIINSSGGGNNSNKINKLNTWCLIFSNELEARRFILQYDNRHLFENENLPIIKAEILG
;
A
#
# COMPACT_ATOMS: atom_id res chain seq x y z
N MET A 1 100.74 -12.68 -9.88
CA MET A 1 99.44 -13.36 -9.70
C MET A 1 98.77 -12.77 -8.46
N PRO A 2 97.73 -11.94 -8.59
CA PRO A 2 97.09 -11.33 -7.44
C PRO A 2 95.94 -12.20 -6.91
N ILE A 3 95.86 -12.23 -5.58
CA ILE A 3 94.86 -12.87 -4.73
C ILE A 3 93.62 -11.95 -4.69
N ILE A 4 92.45 -12.47 -5.06
CA ILE A 4 91.18 -11.76 -4.93
C ILE A 4 90.61 -12.03 -3.53
N LYS A 5 90.50 -10.97 -2.72
CA LYS A 5 89.78 -10.94 -1.45
C LYS A 5 88.29 -10.68 -1.71
N SER A 6 87.42 -11.57 -1.22
CA SER A 6 85.98 -11.35 -1.14
C SER A 6 85.65 -10.46 0.06
N HIS A 7 85.15 -9.25 -0.20
CA HIS A 7 84.60 -8.34 0.81
C HIS A 7 83.09 -8.57 0.98
N THR A 8 82.69 -8.62 2.25
CA THR A 8 81.36 -8.60 2.85
C THR A 8 80.50 -7.43 2.36
N LEU A 9 79.20 -7.64 2.15
CA LEU A 9 78.18 -6.60 2.35
C LEU A 9 76.95 -7.19 3.05
N LEU A 10 76.57 -6.47 4.10
CA LEU A 10 75.58 -6.75 5.13
C LEU A 10 74.14 -6.46 4.65
N ALA A 11 73.23 -7.20 5.26
CA ALA A 11 71.87 -6.85 5.68
C ALA A 11 71.38 -5.42 5.39
N ASN A 12 70.23 -5.29 4.71
CA ASN A 12 69.35 -4.12 4.81
C ASN A 12 67.90 -4.33 4.28
N ASP A 13 67.34 -5.55 4.28
CA ASP A 13 65.99 -5.78 3.72
C ASP A 13 64.82 -5.56 4.71
N SER A 14 65.08 -5.23 5.98
CA SER A 14 64.01 -5.15 7.00
C SER A 14 63.38 -3.77 7.21
N ASN A 15 63.96 -2.70 6.65
CA ASN A 15 63.44 -1.33 6.85
C ASN A 15 62.49 -0.84 5.75
N GLU A 16 62.56 -1.37 4.52
CA GLU A 16 61.64 -0.97 3.45
C GLU A 16 60.22 -1.55 3.64
N HIS A 17 60.12 -2.76 4.19
CA HIS A 17 58.83 -3.39 4.44
C HIS A 17 57.99 -2.71 5.53
N SER A 18 58.61 -2.10 6.56
CA SER A 18 57.85 -1.38 7.59
C SER A 18 57.31 -0.04 7.07
N ASP A 19 58.07 0.66 6.22
CA ASP A 19 57.71 1.96 5.66
C ASP A 19 56.58 1.81 4.61
N ILE A 20 56.57 0.73 3.83
CA ILE A 20 55.46 0.39 2.93
C ILE A 20 54.17 0.08 3.71
N HIS A 21 54.24 -0.71 4.78
CA HIS A 21 53.08 -1.00 5.61
C HIS A 21 52.52 0.23 6.34
N GLU A 22 53.39 1.15 6.77
CA GLU A 22 52.96 2.39 7.41
C GLU A 22 52.32 3.35 6.40
N ARG A 23 52.85 3.43 5.17
CA ARG A 23 52.26 4.21 4.07
C ARG A 23 50.90 3.64 3.63
N ILE A 24 50.76 2.32 3.54
CA ILE A 24 49.48 1.66 3.23
C ILE A 24 48.45 1.88 4.34
N LYS A 25 48.85 1.82 5.62
CA LYS A 25 47.97 2.15 6.76
C LYS A 25 47.56 3.63 6.76
N LYS A 26 48.48 4.54 6.45
CA LYS A 26 48.18 5.97 6.34
C LYS A 26 47.26 6.27 5.15
N SER A 27 47.44 5.61 4.00
CA SER A 27 46.54 5.78 2.84
C SER A 27 45.15 5.17 3.08
N ALA A 28 45.06 4.05 3.78
CA ALA A 28 43.78 3.45 4.17
C ALA A 28 43.02 4.37 5.14
N ASN A 29 43.69 4.90 6.17
CA ASN A 29 43.09 5.90 7.06
C ASN A 29 42.69 7.19 6.35
N TYR A 30 43.42 7.62 5.33
CA TYR A 30 43.08 8.82 4.56
C TYR A 30 41.87 8.62 3.65
N LEU A 31 41.72 7.42 3.05
CA LEU A 31 40.51 7.04 2.31
C LEU A 31 39.31 6.88 3.24
N ASP A 32 39.48 6.27 4.42
CA ASP A 32 38.43 6.16 5.42
C ASP A 32 38.01 7.54 5.96
N GLN A 33 38.97 8.47 6.13
CA GLN A 33 38.70 9.86 6.49
C GLN A 33 37.99 10.63 5.37
N LEU A 34 38.33 10.41 4.09
CA LEU A 34 37.63 11.01 2.96
C LEU A 34 36.21 10.46 2.77
N ILE A 35 35.97 9.19 3.11
CA ILE A 35 34.63 8.57 3.13
C ILE A 35 33.78 9.14 4.28
N LEU A 36 34.41 9.46 5.43
CA LEU A 36 33.76 10.12 6.56
C LEU A 36 33.49 11.61 6.30
N ASP A 37 34.42 12.35 5.68
CA ASP A 37 34.30 13.78 5.40
C ASP A 37 33.30 14.13 4.28
N GLN A 38 32.94 13.17 3.43
CA GLN A 38 31.85 13.36 2.46
C GLN A 38 30.45 13.10 3.04
N SER A 39 30.34 12.69 4.31
CA SER A 39 29.06 12.63 4.99
C SER A 39 28.70 14.02 5.51
N SER A 40 28.11 14.85 4.64
CA SER A 40 27.33 16.00 5.12
C SER A 40 26.39 15.50 6.21
N GLU A 41 26.46 16.12 7.39
CA GLU A 41 25.71 15.66 8.55
C GLU A 41 24.22 15.58 8.19
N LYS A 42 23.69 14.36 8.09
CA LYS A 42 22.30 14.16 7.67
C LYS A 42 21.37 14.90 8.63
N LEU A 43 20.40 15.59 8.06
CA LEU A 43 19.44 16.40 8.79
C LEU A 43 18.47 15.53 9.58
N ASP A 44 18.03 15.99 10.74
CA ASP A 44 16.96 15.31 11.49
C ASP A 44 15.66 15.26 10.66
N SER A 45 14.92 14.15 10.71
CA SER A 45 13.62 14.01 10.04
C SER A 45 12.61 15.06 10.48
N LYS A 46 12.71 15.59 11.70
CA LYS A 46 11.87 16.71 12.18
C LYS A 46 12.04 17.97 11.33
N LEU A 47 13.26 18.23 10.85
CA LEU A 47 13.53 19.36 9.95
C LEU A 47 12.82 19.21 8.59
N ALA A 48 12.49 17.98 8.17
CA ALA A 48 11.73 17.73 6.96
C ALA A 48 10.31 18.33 7.07
N ILE A 49 9.64 18.10 8.21
CA ILE A 49 8.33 18.69 8.51
C ILE A 49 8.43 20.21 8.51
N GLU A 50 9.46 20.76 9.15
CA GLU A 50 9.62 22.21 9.26
C GLU A 50 9.84 22.91 7.92
N ARG A 51 10.39 22.19 6.94
CA ARG A 51 10.67 22.72 5.59
C ARG A 51 9.53 22.50 4.61
N LEU A 52 8.39 21.94 5.04
CA LEU A 52 7.24 21.78 4.16
C LEU A 52 6.72 23.16 3.69
N PRO A 53 6.43 23.35 2.39
CA PRO A 53 6.09 24.65 1.83
C PRO A 53 4.76 25.25 2.30
N PHE A 54 3.92 24.48 3.01
CA PHE A 54 2.52 24.86 3.28
C PHE A 54 2.14 24.83 4.78
N LYS A 55 3.08 25.17 5.68
CA LYS A 55 2.92 25.18 7.15
C LYS A 55 1.63 25.82 7.72
N LYS A 56 0.90 26.66 6.97
CA LYS A 56 -0.28 27.40 7.45
C LYS A 56 -1.64 26.91 6.93
N SER A 57 -1.70 26.04 5.92
CA SER A 57 -2.98 25.70 5.25
C SER A 57 -3.31 24.22 5.17
N ILE A 58 -2.36 23.34 5.46
CA ILE A 58 -2.56 21.91 5.49
C ILE A 58 -2.55 21.50 6.96
N ASN A 59 -3.53 20.71 7.39
CA ASN A 59 -3.44 20.00 8.66
C ASN A 59 -2.15 19.17 8.62
N SER A 60 -1.08 19.69 9.20
CA SER A 60 0.32 19.24 9.14
C SER A 60 0.54 17.84 9.73
N ASN A 61 -0.53 17.14 10.06
CA ASN A 61 -0.55 15.89 10.81
C ASN A 61 -0.89 14.68 9.94
N SER A 62 -1.11 14.85 8.64
CA SER A 62 -1.35 13.71 7.76
C SER A 62 -0.04 13.00 7.42
N ASN A 63 -0.02 11.70 7.69
CA ASN A 63 1.02 10.75 7.30
C ASN A 63 0.73 10.11 5.94
N ILE A 64 -0.12 10.74 5.10
CA ILE A 64 -0.52 10.20 3.79
C ILE A 64 -0.22 11.23 2.70
N LEU A 65 0.51 10.77 1.68
CA LEU A 65 0.77 11.52 0.45
C LEU A 65 -0.14 11.02 -0.66
N LYS A 66 -0.70 11.94 -1.43
CA LYS A 66 -1.46 11.67 -2.65
C LYS A 66 -0.62 12.01 -3.88
N LEU A 67 -0.71 11.18 -4.90
CA LEU A 67 -0.23 11.47 -6.25
C LEU A 67 -1.36 11.23 -7.24
N ASN A 68 -1.57 12.14 -8.18
CA ASN A 68 -2.44 11.89 -9.32
C ASN A 68 -1.60 11.45 -10.51
N TYR A 69 -1.81 10.24 -10.99
CA TYR A 69 -1.10 9.63 -12.12
C TYR A 69 -2.02 8.71 -12.92
N ASN A 70 -2.14 8.97 -14.23
CA ASN A 70 -3.11 8.28 -15.08
C ASN A 70 -2.78 6.79 -15.34
N ASN A 71 -1.53 6.38 -15.15
CA ASN A 71 -1.14 4.98 -15.30
C ASN A 71 -1.48 4.26 -13.99
N HIS A 72 -2.27 3.18 -14.05
CA HIS A 72 -2.72 2.38 -12.89
C HIS A 72 -1.82 1.17 -12.56
N PHE A 73 -0.75 0.96 -13.35
CA PHE A 73 0.16 -0.18 -13.21
C PHE A 73 1.32 0.06 -12.24
N LEU A 74 1.38 1.23 -11.58
CA LEU A 74 2.47 1.49 -10.64
C LEU A 74 2.30 0.64 -9.38
N LEU A 75 3.39 0.02 -8.97
CA LEU A 75 3.50 -0.81 -7.79
C LEU A 75 4.18 -0.03 -6.66
N LYS A 76 4.00 -0.50 -5.43
CA LYS A 76 4.68 0.06 -4.25
C LYS A 76 6.20 0.18 -4.46
N SER A 77 6.81 -0.83 -5.09
CA SER A 77 8.23 -0.84 -5.41
C SER A 77 8.67 0.29 -6.34
N ASP A 78 7.80 0.76 -7.23
CA ASP A 78 8.13 1.87 -8.14
C ASP A 78 8.27 3.18 -7.38
N PHE A 79 7.47 3.36 -6.33
CA PHE A 79 7.58 4.49 -5.42
C PHE A 79 8.79 4.37 -4.50
N GLU A 80 9.07 3.17 -3.98
CA GLU A 80 10.25 2.93 -3.14
C GLU A 80 11.57 3.25 -3.88
N LYS A 81 11.65 2.92 -5.18
CA LYS A 81 12.81 3.23 -6.05
C LYS A 81 13.03 4.72 -6.31
N LEU A 82 12.07 5.59 -5.97
CA LEU A 82 12.26 7.04 -6.09
C LEU A 82 13.17 7.60 -5.01
N LEU A 83 13.27 6.91 -3.87
CA LEU A 83 14.14 7.31 -2.80
C LEU A 83 15.61 7.14 -3.22
N PRO A 84 16.48 8.11 -2.88
CA PRO A 84 17.90 7.92 -3.02
C PRO A 84 18.40 6.74 -2.16
N ASP A 85 19.56 6.20 -2.54
CA ASP A 85 20.29 5.23 -1.73
C ASP A 85 20.51 5.79 -0.33
N LEU A 86 20.52 4.91 0.68
CA LEU A 86 20.60 5.30 2.09
C LEU A 86 21.74 6.30 2.39
N ASN A 87 22.88 6.16 1.74
CA ASN A 87 24.04 7.04 1.91
C ASN A 87 23.86 8.43 1.29
N SER A 88 23.04 8.53 0.24
CA SER A 88 22.76 9.78 -0.48
C SER A 88 21.53 10.54 0.03
N ARG A 89 20.78 9.97 0.98
CA ARG A 89 19.65 10.65 1.63
C ARG A 89 20.13 11.83 2.45
N GLN A 90 19.41 12.94 2.36
CA GLN A 90 19.64 14.18 3.10
C GLN A 90 19.18 14.07 4.55
N TYR A 91 18.14 13.27 4.82
CA TYR A 91 17.54 13.14 6.14
C TYR A 91 17.88 11.82 6.83
N LYS A 92 18.04 11.86 8.17
CA LYS A 92 18.14 10.70 9.05
C LYS A 92 16.75 10.11 9.23
N VAL A 93 16.60 8.81 8.96
CA VAL A 93 15.39 8.05 9.26
C VAL A 93 15.67 7.22 10.51
N LYS A 94 14.75 7.25 11.49
CA LYS A 94 14.95 6.60 12.80
C LYS A 94 15.25 5.10 12.68
N ASP A 95 14.58 4.43 11.74
CA ASP A 95 14.88 3.03 11.39
C ASP A 95 15.87 2.97 10.22
N LEU A 96 17.16 2.94 10.53
CA LEU A 96 18.25 2.75 9.57
C LEU A 96 18.11 1.46 8.73
N GLN A 97 17.35 0.47 9.24
CA GLN A 97 17.06 -0.79 8.54
C GLN A 97 15.88 -0.67 7.57
N ASN A 98 14.97 0.29 7.76
CA ASN A 98 13.82 0.48 6.88
C ASN A 98 14.25 1.23 5.62
N LYS A 99 14.70 0.46 4.62
CA LYS A 99 14.82 0.96 3.24
C LYS A 99 13.49 1.58 2.75
N ASN A 100 12.37 1.06 3.24
CA ASN A 100 11.02 1.38 2.78
C ASN A 100 10.28 2.24 3.80
N LEU A 101 10.12 3.53 3.49
CA LEU A 101 9.31 4.46 4.27
C LEU A 101 7.80 4.24 4.06
N ILE A 102 7.43 3.74 2.88
CA ILE A 102 6.04 3.51 2.50
C ILE A 102 5.55 2.25 3.21
N THR A 103 4.55 2.39 4.06
CA THR A 103 3.89 1.27 4.74
C THR A 103 2.89 0.60 3.81
N GLU A 104 2.02 1.37 3.16
CA GLU A 104 0.98 0.88 2.26
C GLU A 104 0.88 1.78 1.02
N LEU A 105 0.55 1.18 -0.12
CA LEU A 105 0.13 1.90 -1.32
C LEU A 105 -1.34 1.58 -1.58
N ILE A 106 -2.17 2.60 -1.73
CA ILE A 106 -3.58 2.45 -2.07
C ILE A 106 -3.83 3.08 -3.42
N LYS A 107 -4.30 2.28 -4.38
CA LYS A 107 -4.79 2.77 -5.67
C LYS A 107 -6.23 3.27 -5.51
N GLY A 108 -6.42 4.55 -5.80
CA GLY A 108 -7.69 5.24 -5.72
C GLY A 108 -8.68 4.77 -6.79
N ARG A 109 -9.93 4.57 -6.39
CA ARG A 109 -11.02 4.09 -7.25
C ARG A 109 -12.32 4.81 -6.92
N TYR A 110 -13.21 4.96 -7.89
CA TYR A 110 -14.55 5.47 -7.58
C TYR A 110 -15.37 4.39 -6.85
N ALA A 111 -15.93 4.72 -5.69
CA ALA A 111 -16.74 3.77 -4.91
C ALA A 111 -17.95 3.19 -5.68
N SER A 112 -18.45 3.91 -6.69
CA SER A 112 -19.64 3.52 -7.45
C SER A 112 -19.39 2.43 -8.50
N ASN A 113 -18.19 2.36 -9.08
CA ASN A 113 -17.90 1.49 -10.22
C ASN A 113 -16.49 0.86 -10.19
N LEU A 114 -15.71 1.20 -9.17
CA LEU A 114 -14.38 0.67 -8.89
C LEU A 114 -13.33 0.95 -9.97
N LYS A 115 -13.66 1.81 -10.93
CA LYS A 115 -12.71 2.24 -11.94
C LYS A 115 -11.59 3.04 -11.27
N PRO A 116 -10.32 2.84 -11.67
CA PRO A 116 -9.23 3.68 -11.21
C PRO A 116 -9.55 5.15 -11.43
N ASN A 117 -9.35 5.99 -10.41
CA ASN A 117 -9.50 7.44 -10.53
C ASN A 117 -8.15 8.15 -10.79
N GLY A 118 -7.08 7.37 -10.94
CA GLY A 118 -5.71 7.87 -11.13
C GLY A 118 -5.05 8.40 -9.85
N SER A 119 -5.70 8.35 -8.69
CA SER A 119 -5.07 8.71 -7.42
C SER A 119 -4.27 7.54 -6.86
N TYR A 120 -3.12 7.83 -6.28
CA TYR A 120 -2.31 6.92 -5.47
C TYR A 120 -2.14 7.54 -4.10
N TYR A 121 -2.40 6.77 -3.05
CA TYR A 121 -2.22 7.20 -1.67
C TYR A 121 -1.10 6.37 -1.04
N LEU A 122 0.00 7.04 -0.69
CA LEU A 122 1.15 6.45 -0.02
C LEU A 122 0.98 6.71 1.47
N VAL A 123 0.89 5.63 2.25
CA VAL A 123 0.68 5.69 3.69
C VAL A 123 2.00 5.42 4.40
N PHE A 124 2.34 6.25 5.38
CA PHE A 124 3.58 6.18 6.15
C PHE A 124 3.27 5.86 7.61
N ASN A 125 4.28 5.45 8.40
CA ASN A 125 4.07 5.19 9.84
C ASN A 125 3.80 6.47 10.62
N ASN A 126 4.41 7.57 10.22
CA ASN A 126 4.31 8.87 10.87
C ASN A 126 4.47 10.00 9.83
N VAL A 127 4.28 11.23 10.28
CA VAL A 127 4.32 12.43 9.43
C VAL A 127 5.75 12.76 9.01
N GLU A 128 6.73 12.48 9.89
CA GLU A 128 8.15 12.69 9.62
C GLU A 128 8.60 11.90 8.39
N ASP A 129 8.24 10.61 8.31
CA ASP A 129 8.59 9.73 7.20
C ASP A 129 7.95 10.19 5.89
N ALA A 130 6.70 10.65 5.94
CA ALA A 130 6.02 11.24 4.80
C ALA A 130 6.71 12.54 4.33
N ALA A 131 7.13 13.39 5.26
CA ALA A 131 7.83 14.64 4.96
C ALA A 131 9.23 14.40 4.38
N VAL A 132 9.97 13.44 4.93
CA VAL A 132 11.26 12.99 4.38
C VAL A 132 11.05 12.51 2.95
N TYR A 133 10.11 11.59 2.73
CA TYR A 133 9.81 11.07 1.40
C TYR A 133 9.44 12.18 0.41
N TYR A 134 8.62 13.13 0.82
CA TYR A 134 8.22 14.28 -0.01
C TYR A 134 9.42 15.09 -0.51
N HIS A 135 10.37 15.43 0.38
CA HIS A 135 11.55 16.22 0.00
C HIS A 135 12.53 15.42 -0.86
N GLU A 136 12.82 14.17 -0.49
CA GLU A 136 13.78 13.30 -1.20
C GLU A 136 13.32 12.94 -2.62
N THR A 137 12.00 12.91 -2.86
CA THR A 137 11.41 12.59 -4.16
C THR A 137 11.01 13.81 -5.00
N LYS A 138 11.31 15.03 -4.52
CA LYS A 138 10.99 16.26 -5.24
C LYS A 138 11.68 16.31 -6.60
N GLY A 139 10.91 16.55 -7.66
CA GLY A 139 11.42 16.65 -9.03
C GLY A 139 11.79 15.31 -9.68
N LYS A 140 11.59 14.18 -8.99
CA LYS A 140 11.78 12.85 -9.58
C LYS A 140 10.75 12.59 -10.68
N LYS A 141 11.04 11.59 -11.51
CA LYS A 141 10.21 11.20 -12.64
C LYS A 141 9.88 9.71 -12.57
N ILE A 142 8.65 9.36 -12.92
CA ILE A 142 8.23 7.99 -13.22
C ILE A 142 7.90 7.96 -14.71
N ASN A 143 8.46 7.02 -15.47
CA ASN A 143 8.25 6.88 -16.91
C ASN A 143 8.40 8.21 -17.68
N GLY A 144 9.44 8.99 -17.33
CA GLY A 144 9.74 10.29 -17.95
C GLY A 144 8.85 11.46 -17.52
N LYS A 145 7.77 11.23 -16.76
CA LYS A 145 6.88 12.28 -16.25
C LYS A 145 7.27 12.69 -14.83
N GLN A 146 7.37 13.99 -14.59
CA GLN A 146 7.61 14.52 -13.26
C GLN A 146 6.39 14.22 -12.36
N ILE A 147 6.68 13.73 -11.16
CA ILE A 147 5.65 13.46 -10.16
C ILE A 147 5.57 14.62 -9.17
N SER A 148 4.37 14.85 -8.66
CA SER A 148 4.11 15.83 -7.60
C SER A 148 3.24 15.16 -6.55
N PHE A 149 3.79 15.04 -5.34
CA PHE A 149 3.04 14.56 -4.20
C PHE A 149 2.34 15.73 -3.50
N GLU A 150 1.19 15.46 -2.92
CA GLU A 150 0.41 16.39 -2.13
C GLU A 150 0.07 15.74 -0.80
N PHE A 151 0.23 16.45 0.31
CA PHE A 151 -0.33 16.00 1.58
C PHE A 151 -1.85 16.11 1.52
N ILE A 152 -2.54 15.04 1.90
CA ILE A 152 -4.00 15.12 1.99
C ILE A 152 -4.39 16.11 3.09
N SER A 153 -5.23 17.09 2.75
CA SER A 153 -5.69 18.11 3.71
C SER A 153 -6.75 17.57 4.67
N SER A 154 -7.58 16.65 4.18
CA SER A 154 -8.62 15.97 4.95
C SER A 154 -8.84 14.56 4.41
N ILE A 155 -8.58 13.56 5.25
CA ILE A 155 -8.82 12.15 4.93
C ILE A 155 -10.29 11.91 4.55
N ASN A 156 -11.23 12.68 5.10
CA ASN A 156 -12.66 12.54 4.83
C ASN A 156 -13.04 12.65 3.36
N ASN A 157 -12.40 13.58 2.64
CA ASN A 157 -12.71 13.83 1.24
C ASN A 157 -12.13 12.75 0.32
N GLU A 158 -11.07 12.10 0.77
CA GLU A 158 -10.29 11.13 0.00
C GLU A 158 -10.68 9.68 0.32
N PHE A 159 -11.21 9.41 1.51
CA PHE A 159 -11.48 8.06 2.00
C PHE A 159 -12.46 7.27 1.12
N LYS A 160 -13.44 7.97 0.52
CA LYS A 160 -14.36 7.39 -0.46
C LYS A 160 -13.68 6.82 -1.70
N TYR A 161 -12.44 7.22 -1.98
CA TYR A 161 -11.64 6.70 -3.09
C TYR A 161 -10.71 5.55 -2.69
N MET A 162 -10.51 5.32 -1.39
CA MET A 162 -9.68 4.23 -0.86
C MET A 162 -10.44 2.89 -0.79
N TYR A 163 -11.68 2.84 -1.33
CA TYR A 163 -12.55 1.67 -1.47
C TYR A 163 -13.33 1.25 -0.20
N PHE A 164 -13.37 2.11 0.81
CA PHE A 164 -14.29 1.95 1.94
C PHE A 164 -15.75 2.29 1.50
N PRO A 165 -16.80 1.58 1.96
CA PRO A 165 -16.83 0.50 2.96
C PRO A 165 -16.89 -0.88 2.28
N ILE A 166 -16.83 -0.92 0.95
CA ILE A 166 -17.00 -2.13 0.14
C ILE A 166 -15.84 -3.07 0.46
N LEU A 167 -14.64 -2.57 0.72
CA LEU A 167 -13.62 -3.34 1.44
C LEU A 167 -13.33 -2.63 2.75
N PRO A 168 -13.73 -3.20 3.90
CA PRO A 168 -13.29 -2.72 5.19
C PRO A 168 -11.81 -3.08 5.34
N ASP A 169 -10.94 -2.32 4.68
CA ASP A 169 -9.50 -2.45 4.85
C ASP A 169 -9.13 -1.90 6.24
N LEU A 170 -9.08 -2.81 7.21
CA LEU A 170 -8.75 -2.49 8.59
C LEU A 170 -7.28 -2.07 8.74
N ARG A 171 -6.42 -2.14 7.72
CA ARG A 171 -5.02 -1.69 7.86
C ARG A 171 -4.88 -0.17 7.84
N ILE A 172 -5.79 0.51 7.16
CA ILE A 172 -5.85 1.98 7.15
C ILE A 172 -6.52 2.49 8.44
N SER A 173 -7.20 1.61 9.19
CA SER A 173 -7.96 1.97 10.39
C SER A 173 -7.13 2.72 11.44
N LYS A 174 -5.87 2.34 11.62
CA LYS A 174 -4.92 2.97 12.55
C LYS A 174 -4.60 4.43 12.19
N TYR A 175 -4.89 4.85 10.96
CA TYR A 175 -4.59 6.19 10.46
C TYR A 175 -5.85 7.06 10.28
N ILE A 176 -7.04 6.52 10.55
CA ILE A 176 -8.31 7.22 10.38
C ILE A 176 -8.89 7.50 11.76
N ASP A 177 -9.35 8.73 11.98
CA ASP A 177 -10.08 9.07 13.21
C ASP A 177 -11.38 8.25 13.27
N LYS A 178 -11.59 7.60 14.42
CA LYS A 178 -12.70 6.70 14.71
C LYS A 178 -14.06 7.37 14.47
N ASN A 179 -14.19 8.65 14.82
CA ASN A 179 -15.43 9.41 14.63
C ASN A 179 -15.76 9.63 13.14
N LEU A 180 -14.74 9.61 12.26
CA LEU A 180 -14.92 9.81 10.84
C LEU A 180 -15.53 8.59 10.17
N VAL A 181 -15.14 7.38 10.59
CA VAL A 181 -15.72 6.14 10.07
C VAL A 181 -17.20 6.02 10.44
N GLU A 182 -17.56 6.37 11.67
CA GLU A 182 -18.95 6.38 12.14
C GLU A 182 -19.82 7.39 11.35
N ASN A 183 -19.31 8.60 11.10
CA ASN A 183 -20.00 9.61 10.28
C ASN A 183 -20.10 9.20 8.80
N TRP A 184 -19.17 8.39 8.32
CA TRP A 184 -19.21 7.93 6.94
C TRP A 184 -20.34 6.93 6.76
N PHE A 185 -20.50 5.99 7.69
CA PHE A 185 -21.60 5.04 7.74
C PHE A 185 -23.01 5.65 7.79
N THR A 186 -23.14 6.93 8.14
CA THR A 186 -24.39 7.68 8.19
C THR A 186 -24.56 8.64 6.99
N ASN A 187 -23.56 8.73 6.10
CA ASN A 187 -23.56 9.61 4.93
C ASN A 187 -24.58 9.18 3.87
N ASP A 188 -25.19 10.15 3.18
CA ASP A 188 -26.22 9.94 2.15
C ASP A 188 -25.72 9.12 0.94
N LEU A 189 -24.42 9.13 0.68
CA LEU A 189 -23.79 8.30 -0.35
C LEU A 189 -23.84 6.80 0.01
N ILE A 190 -23.77 6.47 1.29
CA ILE A 190 -23.98 5.11 1.80
C ILE A 190 -25.47 4.80 1.87
N LYS A 191 -26.33 5.77 2.21
CA LYS A 191 -27.78 5.58 2.14
C LYS A 191 -28.25 5.25 0.72
N SER A 192 -27.62 5.79 -0.32
CA SER A 192 -27.92 5.45 -1.71
C SER A 192 -27.35 4.07 -2.11
N LEU A 193 -26.17 3.70 -1.61
CA LEU A 193 -25.61 2.36 -1.77
C LEU A 193 -26.44 1.29 -1.03
N ASN A 194 -26.99 1.61 0.15
CA ASN A 194 -27.86 0.78 1.01
C ASN A 194 -29.20 0.42 0.38
N LYS A 195 -29.59 1.04 -0.74
CA LYS A 195 -30.84 0.69 -1.44
C LYS A 195 -30.77 -0.70 -2.08
N ASN A 196 -29.57 -1.26 -2.23
CA ASN A 196 -29.36 -2.64 -2.67
C ASN A 196 -29.16 -3.54 -1.44
N GLU A 197 -29.93 -4.62 -1.35
CA GLU A 197 -29.96 -5.55 -0.21
C GLU A 197 -28.59 -6.19 0.07
N THR A 198 -27.79 -6.44 -0.98
CA THR A 198 -26.41 -6.94 -0.82
C THR A 198 -25.49 -5.90 -0.19
N ASN A 199 -25.66 -4.62 -0.52
CA ASN A 199 -24.81 -3.55 0.01
C ASN A 199 -25.13 -3.24 1.48
N SER A 200 -26.39 -3.39 1.91
CA SER A 200 -26.78 -3.14 3.31
C SER A 200 -26.20 -4.17 4.27
N ALA A 201 -26.16 -5.45 3.87
CA ALA A 201 -25.45 -6.50 4.59
C ALA A 201 -23.94 -6.19 4.69
N LEU A 202 -23.30 -5.78 3.59
CA LEU A 202 -21.88 -5.39 3.58
C LEU A 202 -21.59 -4.22 4.51
N ILE A 203 -22.41 -3.18 4.48
CA ILE A 203 -22.25 -2.02 5.35
C ILE A 203 -22.40 -2.43 6.82
N THR A 204 -23.29 -3.37 7.13
CA THR A 204 -23.47 -3.90 8.48
C THR A 204 -22.26 -4.71 8.93
N ILE A 205 -21.71 -5.56 8.06
CA ILE A 205 -20.51 -6.35 8.36
C ILE A 205 -19.28 -5.44 8.51
N SER A 206 -19.09 -4.48 7.61
CA SER A 206 -17.99 -3.50 7.69
C SER A 206 -18.07 -2.66 8.97
N LYS A 207 -19.27 -2.32 9.44
CA LYS A 207 -19.48 -1.70 10.77
C LYS A 207 -19.06 -2.63 11.89
N GLN A 208 -19.49 -3.89 11.86
CA GLN A 208 -19.16 -4.85 12.91
C GLN A 208 -17.66 -5.10 13.00
N LEU A 209 -17.01 -5.36 11.86
CA LEU A 209 -15.55 -5.54 11.79
C LEU A 209 -14.79 -4.34 12.35
N TRP A 210 -15.30 -3.13 12.11
CA TRP A 210 -14.72 -1.91 12.67
C TRP A 210 -14.89 -1.80 14.19
N GLU A 211 -16.08 -2.11 14.71
CA GLU A 211 -16.33 -2.13 16.15
C GLU A 211 -15.51 -3.21 16.87
N ASP A 212 -15.37 -4.40 16.29
CA ASP A 212 -14.56 -5.49 16.84
C ASP A 212 -13.07 -5.10 16.91
N TYR A 213 -12.57 -4.43 15.86
CA TYR A 213 -11.22 -3.85 15.87
C TYR A 213 -11.06 -2.78 16.96
N LYS A 214 -12.05 -1.90 17.14
CA LYS A 214 -12.05 -0.85 18.17
C LYS A 214 -12.01 -1.44 19.58
N GLN A 215 -12.73 -2.52 19.83
CA GLN A 215 -12.71 -3.24 21.11
C GLN A 215 -11.36 -3.92 21.36
N SER A 216 -10.81 -4.57 20.34
CA SER A 216 -9.50 -5.24 20.42
C SER A 216 -8.35 -4.27 20.72
N SER A 217 -8.31 -3.10 20.05
CA SER A 217 -7.29 -2.09 20.32
C SER A 217 -7.40 -1.46 21.71
N ARG A 218 -8.61 -1.33 22.27
CA ARG A 218 -8.81 -0.84 23.65
C ARG A 218 -8.35 -1.84 24.72
N ASN A 219 -8.49 -3.14 24.45
CA ASN A 219 -8.10 -4.19 25.39
C ASN A 219 -6.57 -4.34 25.46
N ASN A 220 -5.85 -4.07 24.37
CA ASN A 220 -4.38 -4.10 24.36
C ASN A 220 -3.73 -2.88 25.04
N GLU A 221 -4.43 -1.76 25.17
CA GLU A 221 -3.98 -0.60 25.97
C GLU A 221 -4.28 -0.75 27.47
N ASN A 222 -5.13 -1.72 27.85
CA ASN A 222 -5.56 -1.98 29.22
C ASN A 222 -5.13 -3.36 29.74
N LEU A 223 -3.98 -3.87 29.28
CA LEU A 223 -3.41 -5.12 29.80
C LEU A 223 -2.68 -4.89 31.13
N ASP A 224 -3.36 -4.29 32.10
CA ASP A 224 -2.96 -4.20 33.51
C ASP A 224 -4.17 -4.25 34.46
N SER A 225 -5.35 -4.70 34.02
CA SER A 225 -6.49 -4.85 34.93
C SER A 225 -7.43 -6.01 34.56
N ILE A 226 -7.63 -6.83 35.59
CA ILE A 226 -8.32 -8.12 35.69
C ILE A 226 -9.84 -8.04 35.46
N ASN A 227 -10.37 -9.13 34.87
CA ASN A 227 -11.73 -9.70 34.91
C ASN A 227 -12.97 -8.86 34.58
N GLY A 228 -13.80 -9.46 33.72
CA GLY A 228 -15.14 -9.87 34.17
C GLY A 228 -16.33 -9.33 33.39
N ASN A 229 -17.00 -10.25 32.70
CA ASN A 229 -18.40 -10.25 32.29
C ASN A 229 -18.90 -9.19 31.30
N SER A 230 -19.24 -9.66 30.09
CA SER A 230 -20.43 -9.17 29.40
C SER A 230 -21.21 -10.32 28.74
N ASN A 231 -22.43 -10.48 29.22
CA ASN A 231 -23.49 -11.21 28.53
C ASN A 231 -23.90 -10.41 27.30
N GLU A 232 -23.41 -10.75 26.11
CA GLU A 232 -24.00 -10.32 24.84
C GLU A 232 -24.19 -11.51 23.90
N LYS A 233 -25.42 -12.04 23.92
CA LYS A 233 -25.95 -12.87 22.83
C LYS A 233 -26.26 -11.96 21.63
N LYS A 234 -25.26 -11.61 20.82
CA LYS A 234 -25.44 -11.12 19.44
C LYS A 234 -24.33 -11.69 18.53
N THR A 235 -24.77 -12.58 17.64
CA THR A 235 -24.10 -13.10 16.44
C THR A 235 -22.62 -13.49 16.54
N ASP A 236 -22.35 -14.70 17.06
CA ASP A 236 -21.04 -15.37 17.03
C ASP A 236 -20.47 -15.63 15.62
N LYS A 237 -21.21 -15.34 14.54
CA LYS A 237 -20.74 -15.57 13.15
C LYS A 237 -19.53 -14.70 12.74
N PHE A 238 -19.29 -13.58 13.42
CA PHE A 238 -18.27 -12.60 13.01
C PHE A 238 -17.06 -12.53 13.96
N LYS A 239 -17.06 -13.26 15.08
CA LYS A 239 -15.89 -13.35 15.97
C LYS A 239 -14.77 -14.12 15.26
N ASN A 240 -13.56 -13.55 15.24
CA ASN A 240 -12.34 -14.11 14.66
C ASN A 240 -12.30 -14.21 13.13
N LEU A 241 -12.91 -13.25 12.44
CA LEU A 241 -12.81 -13.21 10.98
C LEU A 241 -11.41 -12.82 10.50
N PRO A 242 -10.86 -13.51 9.48
CA PRO A 242 -9.59 -13.13 8.90
C PRO A 242 -9.70 -11.73 8.29
N ILE A 243 -8.69 -10.90 8.55
CA ILE A 243 -8.61 -9.56 7.99
C ILE A 243 -8.60 -9.68 6.46
N ILE A 244 -9.49 -8.94 5.80
CA ILE A 244 -9.53 -8.90 4.34
C ILE A 244 -8.40 -8.00 3.85
N GLU A 245 -7.38 -8.61 3.26
CA GLU A 245 -6.30 -7.85 2.61
C GLU A 245 -6.65 -7.50 1.17
N ARG A 246 -6.18 -6.33 0.70
CA ARG A 246 -6.38 -5.89 -0.69
C ARG A 246 -5.69 -6.81 -1.70
N THR A 247 -4.58 -7.40 -1.30
CA THR A 247 -3.82 -8.41 -2.06
C THR A 247 -4.62 -9.68 -2.31
N ASN A 248 -5.55 -10.02 -1.40
CA ASN A 248 -6.46 -11.16 -1.54
C ASN A 248 -7.72 -10.82 -2.34
N THR A 249 -7.85 -9.58 -2.81
CA THR A 249 -9.06 -9.09 -3.47
C THR A 249 -8.81 -8.84 -4.95
N VAL A 250 -9.65 -9.43 -5.79
CA VAL A 250 -9.65 -9.22 -7.25
C VAL A 250 -10.88 -8.40 -7.66
N ILE A 251 -10.65 -7.41 -8.51
CA ILE A 251 -11.71 -6.74 -9.26
C ILE A 251 -11.83 -7.44 -10.61
N LEU A 252 -13.00 -7.98 -10.88
CA LEU A 252 -13.34 -8.67 -12.12
C LEU A 252 -14.32 -7.81 -12.93
N ASN A 253 -13.88 -7.32 -14.07
CA ASN A 253 -14.68 -6.48 -14.96
C ASN A 253 -15.18 -7.27 -16.18
N ASN A 254 -16.16 -6.67 -16.86
CA ASN A 254 -16.76 -7.17 -18.10
C ASN A 254 -17.61 -8.44 -17.93
N ILE A 255 -18.27 -8.60 -16.79
CA ILE A 255 -19.19 -9.72 -16.57
C ILE A 255 -20.61 -9.35 -17.01
N PRO A 256 -21.28 -10.14 -17.85
CA PRO A 256 -22.63 -9.82 -18.30
C PRO A 256 -23.64 -9.66 -17.15
N GLU A 257 -24.68 -8.85 -17.37
CA GLU A 257 -25.62 -8.46 -16.31
C GLU A 257 -26.43 -9.61 -15.72
N ASN A 258 -26.71 -10.62 -16.51
CA ASN A 258 -27.52 -11.78 -16.13
C ASN A 258 -26.81 -12.73 -15.15
N PHE A 259 -25.49 -12.61 -14.97
CA PHE A 259 -24.77 -13.43 -14.00
C PHE A 259 -25.13 -13.08 -12.56
N LYS A 260 -25.30 -14.14 -11.76
CA LYS A 260 -25.57 -14.14 -10.32
C LYS A 260 -24.31 -14.57 -9.56
N SER A 261 -24.30 -14.31 -8.26
CA SER A 261 -23.16 -14.70 -7.40
C SER A 261 -22.93 -16.21 -7.42
N ASN A 262 -24.00 -17.00 -7.46
CA ASN A 262 -23.92 -18.47 -7.52
C ASN A 262 -23.23 -18.95 -8.81
N ASP A 263 -23.52 -18.34 -9.96
CA ASP A 263 -22.88 -18.72 -11.23
C ASP A 263 -21.35 -18.49 -11.16
N ILE A 264 -20.94 -17.41 -10.49
CA ILE A 264 -19.52 -17.11 -10.24
C ILE A 264 -18.94 -18.06 -9.20
N ALA A 265 -19.68 -18.40 -8.14
CA ALA A 265 -19.23 -19.34 -7.11
C ALA A 265 -19.00 -20.75 -7.68
N GLU A 266 -19.93 -21.22 -8.50
CA GLU A 266 -19.81 -22.50 -9.21
C GLU A 266 -18.62 -22.51 -10.17
N TRP A 267 -18.34 -21.40 -10.85
CA TRP A 267 -17.15 -21.28 -11.68
C TRP A 267 -15.84 -21.30 -10.89
N LEU A 268 -15.85 -20.71 -9.69
CA LEU A 268 -14.68 -20.60 -8.82
C LEU A 268 -14.56 -21.75 -7.82
N TRP A 269 -15.24 -22.89 -8.05
CA TRP A 269 -15.30 -24.01 -7.10
C TRP A 269 -13.92 -24.56 -6.70
N GLU A 270 -12.90 -24.40 -7.55
CA GLU A 270 -11.51 -24.83 -7.31
C GLU A 270 -10.67 -23.84 -6.49
N TYR A 271 -11.21 -22.65 -6.19
CA TYR A 271 -10.52 -21.58 -5.48
C TYR A 271 -10.96 -21.51 -4.02
N ASP A 272 -10.01 -21.24 -3.13
CA ASP A 272 -10.31 -21.00 -1.72
C ASP A 272 -10.77 -19.55 -1.54
N LEU A 273 -12.10 -19.38 -1.54
CA LEU A 273 -12.76 -18.10 -1.31
C LEU A 273 -12.80 -17.72 0.18
N TYR A 274 -13.09 -16.44 0.45
CA TYR A 274 -13.26 -15.95 1.82
C TYR A 274 -14.40 -16.72 2.54
N PRO A 275 -14.27 -17.09 3.83
CA PRO A 275 -15.23 -17.98 4.50
C PRO A 275 -16.67 -17.48 4.60
N ILE A 276 -16.88 -16.16 4.50
CA ILE A 276 -18.21 -15.56 4.43
C ILE A 276 -18.59 -15.40 2.97
N GLU A 277 -19.54 -16.21 2.50
CA GLU A 277 -20.03 -16.25 1.13
C GLU A 277 -20.48 -14.85 0.66
N GLU A 278 -21.23 -14.13 1.50
CA GLU A 278 -21.75 -12.79 1.20
C GLU A 278 -20.65 -11.73 1.02
N LEU A 279 -19.44 -11.97 1.56
CA LEU A 279 -18.28 -11.11 1.37
C LEU A 279 -17.42 -11.57 0.19
N SER A 280 -17.36 -12.89 -0.04
CA SER A 280 -16.45 -13.51 -0.99
C SER A 280 -16.71 -13.11 -2.44
N ILE A 281 -17.97 -13.00 -2.86
CA ILE A 281 -18.34 -12.72 -4.25
C ILE A 281 -19.39 -11.62 -4.28
N ARG A 282 -19.02 -10.47 -4.86
CA ARG A 282 -19.86 -9.27 -4.78
C ARG A 282 -20.04 -8.62 -6.12
N LYS A 283 -21.30 -8.44 -6.50
CA LYS A 283 -21.66 -7.68 -7.70
C LYS A 283 -21.64 -6.19 -7.39
N ILE A 284 -20.85 -5.46 -8.13
CA ILE A 284 -20.72 -4.01 -8.04
C ILE A 284 -21.41 -3.44 -9.28
N ILE A 285 -22.66 -3.03 -9.07
CA ILE A 285 -23.51 -2.57 -10.16
C ILE A 285 -22.96 -1.25 -10.68
N ASN A 286 -22.63 -1.22 -11.96
CA ASN A 286 -22.30 0.01 -12.65
C ASN A 286 -23.57 0.84 -12.84
N SER A 287 -23.91 1.66 -11.85
CA SER A 287 -24.94 2.69 -11.97
C SER A 287 -24.42 3.81 -12.86
N SER A 288 -24.38 3.62 -14.19
CA SER A 288 -24.48 4.68 -15.21
C SER A 288 -24.28 4.12 -16.61
N GLY A 289 -25.38 3.90 -17.32
CA GLY A 289 -25.51 4.33 -18.70
C GLY A 289 -26.51 5.48 -18.72
N GLY A 290 -26.11 6.67 -18.28
CA GLY A 290 -26.87 7.92 -18.45
C GLY A 290 -26.80 8.42 -19.90
N GLY A 291 -27.06 7.53 -20.86
CA GLY A 291 -26.99 7.79 -22.30
C GLY A 291 -28.15 7.07 -22.98
N ASN A 292 -28.99 7.87 -23.61
CA ASN A 292 -30.17 7.52 -24.39
C ASN A 292 -30.12 6.14 -25.08
N ASN A 293 -31.13 5.29 -24.79
CA ASN A 293 -31.83 4.41 -25.73
C ASN A 293 -31.06 3.77 -26.89
N SER A 294 -29.84 3.28 -26.68
CA SER A 294 -29.19 2.41 -27.66
C SER A 294 -28.46 1.26 -26.96
N ASN A 295 -29.00 0.06 -27.21
CA ASN A 295 -28.48 -1.25 -26.84
C ASN A 295 -28.56 -1.66 -25.36
N LYS A 296 -29.75 -2.15 -24.98
CA LYS A 296 -29.95 -3.12 -23.88
C LYS A 296 -29.08 -4.39 -23.97
N ILE A 297 -28.30 -4.56 -25.05
CA ILE A 297 -27.77 -5.85 -25.46
C ILE A 297 -26.54 -6.29 -24.67
N ASN A 298 -25.73 -5.41 -24.05
CA ASN A 298 -24.57 -5.85 -23.28
C ASN A 298 -24.25 -4.93 -22.10
N LYS A 299 -25.11 -4.92 -21.07
CA LYS A 299 -24.74 -4.31 -19.80
C LYS A 299 -23.70 -5.21 -19.11
N LEU A 300 -22.52 -4.63 -18.88
CA LEU A 300 -21.40 -5.29 -18.22
C LEU A 300 -21.25 -4.75 -16.80
N ASN A 301 -21.05 -5.67 -15.86
CA ASN A 301 -20.86 -5.40 -14.45
C ASN A 301 -19.42 -5.62 -14.03
N THR A 302 -19.11 -5.02 -12.88
CA THR A 302 -17.89 -5.25 -12.14
C THR A 302 -18.23 -6.13 -10.94
N TRP A 303 -17.34 -7.06 -10.62
CA TRP A 303 -17.43 -7.93 -9.47
C TRP A 303 -16.19 -7.75 -8.61
N CYS A 304 -16.35 -7.98 -7.32
CA CYS A 304 -15.27 -8.00 -6.36
C CYS A 304 -15.24 -9.39 -5.72
N LEU A 305 -14.12 -10.08 -5.93
CA LEU A 305 -13.85 -11.42 -5.45
C LEU A 305 -12.84 -11.33 -4.31
N ILE A 306 -13.11 -11.98 -3.19
CA ILE A 306 -12.21 -12.06 -2.04
C ILE A 306 -11.81 -13.52 -1.86
N PHE A 307 -10.52 -13.77 -1.98
CA PHE A 307 -9.90 -15.06 -1.76
C PHE A 307 -9.42 -15.18 -0.31
N SER A 308 -9.17 -16.41 0.13
CA SER A 308 -8.59 -16.70 1.44
C SER A 308 -7.19 -16.10 1.59
N ASN A 309 -6.42 -16.01 0.51
CA ASN A 309 -5.04 -15.55 0.49
C ASN A 309 -4.63 -14.93 -0.87
N GLU A 310 -3.45 -14.30 -0.90
CA GLU A 310 -2.90 -13.60 -2.07
C GLU A 310 -2.54 -14.56 -3.22
N LEU A 311 -2.09 -15.79 -2.91
CA LEU A 311 -1.67 -16.76 -3.93
C LEU A 311 -2.86 -17.17 -4.80
N GLU A 312 -4.02 -17.41 -4.20
CA GLU A 312 -5.26 -17.73 -4.90
C GLU A 312 -5.72 -16.57 -5.79
N ALA A 313 -5.68 -15.34 -5.28
CA ALA A 313 -6.00 -14.14 -6.06
C ALA A 313 -5.07 -13.98 -7.28
N ARG A 314 -3.76 -14.25 -7.11
CA ARG A 314 -2.79 -14.23 -8.20
C ARG A 314 -3.01 -15.35 -9.20
N ARG A 315 -3.27 -16.58 -8.73
CA ARG A 315 -3.59 -17.74 -9.57
C ARG A 315 -4.78 -17.43 -10.47
N PHE A 316 -5.83 -16.85 -9.89
CA PHE A 316 -7.02 -16.43 -10.62
C PHE A 316 -6.68 -15.45 -11.75
N ILE A 317 -5.90 -14.39 -11.46
CA ILE A 317 -5.52 -13.40 -12.48
C ILE A 317 -4.71 -14.04 -13.60
N LEU A 318 -3.73 -14.89 -13.28
CA LEU A 318 -2.90 -15.55 -14.29
C LEU A 318 -3.72 -16.45 -15.21
N GLN A 319 -4.74 -17.11 -14.67
CA GLN A 319 -5.59 -18.02 -15.41
C GLN A 319 -6.66 -17.29 -16.23
N TYR A 320 -7.18 -16.15 -15.76
CA TYR A 320 -8.41 -15.59 -16.31
C TYR A 320 -8.30 -14.16 -16.84
N ASP A 321 -7.30 -13.36 -16.45
CA ASP A 321 -7.16 -12.02 -17.00
C ASP A 321 -6.95 -12.06 -18.52
N ASN A 322 -7.64 -11.17 -19.24
CA ASN A 322 -7.62 -11.07 -20.70
C ASN A 322 -8.10 -12.33 -21.44
N ARG A 323 -8.85 -13.21 -20.79
CA ARG A 323 -9.48 -14.36 -21.44
C ARG A 323 -10.97 -14.15 -21.65
N HIS A 324 -11.55 -14.93 -22.55
CA HIS A 324 -13.00 -14.99 -22.68
C HIS A 324 -13.62 -15.62 -21.42
N LEU A 325 -14.74 -15.09 -20.95
CA LEU A 325 -15.47 -15.65 -19.80
C LEU A 325 -15.82 -17.13 -20.08
N PHE A 326 -15.49 -18.01 -19.13
CA PHE A 326 -15.58 -19.48 -19.26
C PHE A 326 -14.92 -20.06 -20.51
N GLU A 327 -13.90 -19.39 -21.04
CA GLU A 327 -13.19 -19.80 -22.25
C GLU A 327 -14.11 -19.91 -23.49
N ASN A 328 -15.27 -19.24 -23.46
CA ASN A 328 -16.22 -19.22 -24.57
C ASN A 328 -16.03 -17.96 -25.42
N GLU A 329 -15.56 -18.12 -26.66
CA GLU A 329 -15.27 -17.02 -27.60
C GLU A 329 -16.46 -16.08 -27.84
N ASN A 330 -17.69 -16.54 -27.61
CA ASN A 330 -18.91 -15.73 -27.75
C ASN A 330 -19.19 -14.81 -26.56
N LEU A 331 -18.49 -15.01 -25.44
CA LEU A 331 -18.63 -14.21 -24.22
C LEU A 331 -17.55 -13.12 -24.17
N PRO A 332 -17.77 -12.01 -23.43
CA PRO A 332 -16.80 -10.92 -23.37
C PRO A 332 -15.46 -11.34 -22.75
N ILE A 333 -14.41 -10.64 -23.17
CA ILE A 333 -13.09 -10.73 -22.53
C ILE A 333 -13.16 -10.07 -21.16
N ILE A 334 -12.83 -10.84 -20.14
CA ILE A 334 -12.78 -10.35 -18.77
C ILE A 334 -11.47 -9.63 -18.49
N LYS A 335 -11.53 -8.67 -17.57
CA LYS A 335 -10.34 -7.97 -17.04
C LYS A 335 -10.30 -8.20 -15.55
N ALA A 336 -9.23 -8.83 -15.07
CA ALA A 336 -9.04 -9.14 -13.66
C ALA A 336 -7.80 -8.43 -13.14
N GLU A 337 -7.93 -7.74 -12.00
CA GLU A 337 -6.80 -7.06 -11.35
C GLU A 337 -6.85 -7.21 -9.84
N ILE A 338 -5.68 -7.35 -9.20
CA ILE A 338 -5.56 -7.27 -7.75
C ILE A 338 -5.81 -5.82 -7.35
N LEU A 339 -6.54 -5.64 -6.26
CA LEU A 339 -6.87 -4.32 -5.74
C LEU A 339 -5.66 -3.57 -5.13
N GLY A 340 -4.66 -4.31 -4.68
CA GLY A 340 -3.41 -3.81 -4.09
C GLY A 340 -2.58 -2.88 -4.97
#